data_AF-A0A1M7GS79-F1
#
_entry.id   AF-A0A1M7GS79-F1
#
_cell.length_a   1.000
_cell.length_b   1.000
_cell.length_c   1.000
_cell.angle_alpha   90.00
_cell.angle_beta   90.00
_cell.angle_gamma   90.00
#
_symmetry.space_group_name_H-M   'P 1'
#
loop_
_entity.id
_entity.type
_entity.pdbx_description
1 polymer ?
#
loop_
_entity_poly.entity_id
_entity_poly.type
_entity_poly.pdbx_seq_one_letter_code
_entity_poly.pdbx_strand_id
1 'polypeptide(L)'
;MILHEMIDFDILRVIWWGLLGVLLIGFALTDGFDMGVGALLPFIAKSDEERRLVINTIGPVWEGNQVWFILGGGAIFAAWPPLYAVSFSGFYLAMFIILAALILRPVAFKYRSKREDHRWRNSWDWALFVGGAVPALIFGVAVGNVLQGVPFRLTDDLFSLYEGSFFALLNPFALLAGAVSLTMLIAHGAAWVAVKAEGPVVDRARRFGTFAGLAAMAGYALAGLWLAVGIDGYTMTTEAVVNGPSNPLLTEVAREGSWLAAYAARPWIVIAPVMGFAGMTLAYLSLWRGGEVSALLFSKLGITGVISSVGLTMFPFILPSSIDPRSSLTVWDSSSSHLTLFVMLGATVIFMPLILLYTAWVYKVLWGKVTMDEITENKNAY
;
A
#
# COMPACT_ATOMS: atom_id res chain seq x y z
N MET A 1 3.47 2.97 40.63
CA MET A 1 2.93 3.30 39.30
C MET A 1 3.63 2.41 38.30
N ILE A 2 2.90 1.53 37.63
CA ILE A 2 3.51 0.65 36.62
C ILE A 2 3.63 1.48 35.33
N LEU A 3 4.82 1.58 34.76
CA LEU A 3 5.13 2.54 33.68
C LEU A 3 4.18 2.44 32.48
N HIS A 4 3.70 1.23 32.16
CA HIS A 4 2.82 1.03 31.01
C HIS A 4 1.37 1.51 31.24
N GLU A 5 0.92 1.67 32.50
CA GLU A 5 -0.42 2.20 32.82
C GLU A 5 -0.53 3.73 32.65
N MET A 6 0.51 4.39 32.15
CA MET A 6 0.48 5.83 31.88
C MET A 6 -0.38 6.21 30.67
N ILE A 7 -0.65 5.27 29.77
CA ILE A 7 -1.51 5.46 28.60
C ILE A 7 -2.58 4.38 28.64
N ASP A 8 -3.84 4.76 28.50
CA ASP A 8 -4.94 3.78 28.53
C ASP A 8 -4.87 2.80 27.35
N PHE A 9 -5.37 1.59 27.57
CA PHE A 9 -5.19 0.49 26.62
C PHE A 9 -5.97 0.70 25.31
N ASP A 10 -7.18 1.26 25.40
CA ASP A 10 -7.97 1.69 24.25
C ASP A 10 -7.24 2.77 23.42
N ILE A 11 -6.61 3.75 24.08
CA ILE A 11 -5.81 4.77 23.42
C ILE A 11 -4.63 4.13 22.69
N LEU A 12 -3.91 3.19 23.32
CA LEU A 12 -2.81 2.47 22.66
C LEU A 12 -3.29 1.70 21.43
N ARG A 13 -4.43 1.02 21.49
CA ARG A 13 -5.02 0.31 20.34
C ARG A 13 -5.30 1.26 19.18
N VAL A 14 -5.85 2.45 19.45
CA VAL A 14 -6.10 3.48 18.42
C VAL A 14 -4.81 4.09 17.88
N ILE A 15 -3.82 4.37 18.74
CA ILE A 15 -2.50 4.87 18.33
C ILE A 15 -1.87 3.87 17.36
N TRP A 16 -1.86 2.59 17.70
CA TRP A 16 -1.32 1.55 16.84
C TRP A 16 -2.08 1.49 15.52
N TRP A 17 -3.41 1.52 15.53
CA TRP A 17 -4.23 1.59 14.31
C TRP A 17 -3.84 2.77 13.41
N GLY A 18 -3.63 3.95 14.00
CA GLY A 18 -3.13 5.12 13.27
C GLY A 18 -1.71 4.91 12.71
N LEU A 19 -0.80 4.33 13.50
CA LEU A 19 0.56 3.99 13.06
C LEU A 19 0.56 2.98 11.91
N LEU A 20 -0.32 1.98 11.92
CA LEU A 20 -0.48 1.06 10.79
C LEU A 20 -0.90 1.80 9.53
N GLY A 21 -1.87 2.72 9.64
CA GLY A 21 -2.24 3.60 8.54
C GLY A 21 -1.05 4.40 8.01
N VAL A 22 -0.26 5.00 8.90
CA VAL A 22 0.96 5.74 8.54
C VAL A 22 1.98 4.85 7.83
N LEU A 23 2.20 3.62 8.30
CA LEU A 23 3.14 2.67 7.68
C LEU A 23 2.68 2.24 6.29
N LEU A 24 1.41 1.89 6.12
CA LEU A 24 0.84 1.49 4.83
C LEU A 24 0.86 2.65 3.81
N ILE A 25 0.53 3.86 4.26
CA ILE A 25 0.64 5.07 3.44
C ILE A 25 2.12 5.32 3.11
N GLY A 26 3.02 5.30 4.09
CA GLY A 26 4.46 5.48 3.89
C GLY A 26 5.04 4.52 2.85
N PHE A 27 4.67 3.23 2.93
CA PHE A 27 5.01 2.23 1.93
C PHE A 27 4.50 2.61 0.53
N ALA A 28 3.22 2.95 0.39
CA ALA A 28 2.65 3.35 -0.89
C ALA A 28 3.20 4.68 -1.45
N LEU A 29 3.67 5.60 -0.60
CA LEU A 29 4.28 6.86 -1.01
C LEU A 29 5.76 6.75 -1.40
N THR A 30 6.42 5.68 -0.97
CA THR A 30 7.85 5.42 -1.22
C THR A 30 7.99 4.32 -2.26
N ASP A 31 7.83 3.06 -1.85
CA ASP A 31 7.93 1.92 -2.76
C ASP A 31 6.85 1.92 -3.86
N GLY A 32 5.78 2.69 -3.69
CA GLY A 32 4.77 2.89 -4.71
C GLY A 32 5.29 3.55 -5.99
N PHE A 33 6.21 4.53 -5.91
CA PHE A 33 6.80 5.06 -7.14
C PHE A 33 7.84 4.08 -7.71
N ASP A 34 8.54 3.30 -6.89
CA ASP A 34 9.46 2.25 -7.36
C ASP A 34 8.71 1.18 -8.16
N MET A 35 7.59 0.70 -7.62
CA MET A 35 6.68 -0.23 -8.30
C MET A 35 6.08 0.39 -9.57
N GLY A 36 5.68 1.66 -9.53
CA GLY A 36 5.18 2.39 -10.68
C GLY A 36 6.20 2.54 -11.81
N VAL A 37 7.45 2.89 -11.47
CA VAL A 37 8.57 2.97 -12.42
C VAL A 37 8.85 1.60 -13.02
N GLY A 38 8.90 0.53 -12.21
CA GLY A 38 9.05 -0.84 -12.69
C GLY A 38 7.95 -1.25 -13.67
N ALA A 39 6.69 -0.97 -13.33
CA ALA A 39 5.53 -1.25 -14.17
C ALA A 39 5.52 -0.45 -15.50
N LEU A 40 6.12 0.74 -15.52
CA LEU A 40 6.23 1.58 -16.72
C LEU A 40 7.41 1.21 -17.62
N LEU A 41 8.48 0.65 -17.05
CA LEU A 41 9.79 0.46 -17.68
C LEU A 41 9.73 -0.03 -19.14
N PRO A 42 9.10 -1.18 -19.48
CA PRO A 42 9.10 -1.69 -20.86
C PRO A 42 8.30 -0.82 -21.84
N PHE A 43 7.41 0.04 -21.34
CA PHE A 43 6.54 0.87 -22.17
C PHE A 43 7.12 2.25 -22.44
N ILE A 44 7.78 2.85 -21.45
CA ILE A 44 8.33 4.20 -21.57
C ILE A 44 9.77 4.21 -22.09
N ALA A 45 10.58 3.19 -21.81
CA ALA A 45 11.97 3.13 -22.26
C ALA A 45 12.11 2.18 -23.45
N LYS A 46 12.51 2.73 -24.60
CA LYS A 46 12.60 2.03 -25.89
C LYS A 46 14.01 1.54 -26.19
N SER A 47 15.04 2.29 -25.83
CA SER A 47 16.44 1.84 -25.93
C SER A 47 16.96 1.22 -24.62
N ASP A 48 18.10 0.55 -24.66
CA ASP A 48 18.74 0.05 -23.42
C ASP A 48 19.25 1.18 -22.54
N GLU A 49 19.77 2.25 -23.14
CA GLU A 49 20.18 3.48 -22.44
C GLU A 49 19.02 4.12 -21.70
N GLU A 50 17.84 4.24 -22.34
CA GLU A 50 16.64 4.77 -21.69
C GLU A 50 16.18 3.88 -20.54
N ARG A 51 16.33 2.55 -20.66
CA ARG A 51 15.97 1.62 -19.58
C ARG A 51 16.90 1.80 -18.39
N ARG A 52 18.21 1.87 -18.64
CA ARG A 52 19.20 2.17 -17.59
C ARG A 52 18.93 3.52 -16.94
N LEU A 53 18.57 4.53 -17.72
CA LEU A 53 18.22 5.86 -17.18
C LEU A 53 17.06 5.78 -16.22
N VAL A 54 15.95 5.17 -16.62
CA VAL A 54 14.78 4.99 -15.78
C VAL A 54 15.10 4.17 -14.52
N ILE A 55 15.83 3.06 -14.65
CA ILE A 55 16.24 2.21 -13.53
C ILE A 55 17.08 2.99 -12.50
N ASN A 56 18.04 3.79 -12.96
CA ASN A 56 18.90 4.58 -12.08
C ASN A 56 18.17 5.73 -11.36
N THR A 57 16.97 6.13 -11.80
CA THR A 57 16.16 7.11 -11.05
C THR A 57 15.72 6.62 -9.67
N ILE A 58 15.59 5.29 -9.50
CA ILE A 58 15.17 4.65 -8.25
C ILE A 58 16.26 3.78 -7.61
N GLY A 59 17.28 3.39 -8.40
CA GLY A 59 18.42 2.57 -7.99
C GLY A 59 19.05 2.91 -6.62
N PRO A 60 19.23 4.19 -6.27
CA PRO A 60 19.80 4.59 -4.97
C PRO A 60 18.90 4.43 -3.74
N VAL A 61 17.57 4.35 -3.89
CA VAL A 61 16.62 4.47 -2.77
C VAL A 61 15.67 3.28 -2.60
N TRP A 62 15.48 2.46 -3.64
CA TRP A 62 14.48 1.38 -3.63
C TRP A 62 14.68 0.36 -2.50
N GLU A 63 15.94 0.07 -2.13
CA GLU A 63 16.25 -0.88 -1.04
C GLU A 63 15.64 -0.37 0.29
N GLY A 64 15.81 0.92 0.58
CA GLY A 64 15.25 1.56 1.78
C GLY A 64 13.73 1.69 1.73
N ASN A 65 13.17 1.97 0.56
CA ASN A 65 11.72 2.07 0.37
C ASN A 65 11.02 0.72 0.64
N GLN A 66 11.63 -0.39 0.23
CA GLN A 66 11.08 -1.73 0.48
C GLN A 66 11.03 -2.09 1.98
N VAL A 67 11.90 -1.50 2.81
CA VAL A 67 11.89 -1.74 4.26
C VAL A 67 10.59 -1.25 4.90
N TRP A 68 9.89 -0.26 4.33
CA TRP A 68 8.58 0.15 4.82
C TRP A 68 7.55 -0.99 4.79
N PHE A 69 7.61 -1.85 3.77
CA PHE A 69 6.75 -3.04 3.71
C PHE A 69 7.08 -4.05 4.81
N ILE A 70 8.38 -4.30 5.03
CA ILE A 70 8.85 -5.22 6.07
C ILE A 70 8.45 -4.70 7.46
N LEU A 71 8.66 -3.40 7.70
CA LEU A 71 8.27 -2.74 8.93
C LEU A 71 6.75 -2.78 9.14
N GLY A 72 5.96 -2.54 8.09
CA GLY A 72 4.51 -2.69 8.12
C GLY A 72 4.08 -4.12 8.52
N GLY A 73 4.62 -5.14 7.86
CA GLY A 73 4.34 -6.54 8.19
C GLY A 73 4.75 -6.92 9.62
N GLY A 74 5.93 -6.46 10.07
CA GLY A 74 6.41 -6.67 11.43
C GLY A 74 5.57 -5.93 12.48
N ALA A 75 5.10 -4.72 12.18
CA ALA A 75 4.21 -3.96 13.04
C ALA A 75 2.84 -4.65 13.16
N ILE A 76 2.28 -5.20 12.08
CA ILE A 76 1.05 -6.00 12.14
C ILE A 76 1.29 -7.23 13.02
N PHE A 77 2.37 -7.98 12.78
CA PHE A 77 2.71 -9.17 13.57
C PHE A 77 2.78 -8.87 15.08
N ALA A 78 3.33 -7.72 15.44
CA ALA A 78 3.62 -7.40 16.82
C ALA A 78 2.49 -6.61 17.52
N ALA A 79 1.72 -5.79 16.81
CA ALA A 79 0.57 -5.05 17.37
C ALA A 79 -0.77 -5.79 17.20
N TRP A 80 -0.96 -6.57 16.14
CA TRP A 80 -2.16 -7.40 15.90
C TRP A 80 -1.78 -8.81 15.40
N PRO A 81 -1.28 -9.69 16.28
CA PRO A 81 -0.87 -11.04 15.89
C PRO A 81 -1.97 -11.87 15.19
N PRO A 82 -3.24 -11.87 15.65
CA PRO A 82 -4.33 -12.55 14.94
C PRO A 82 -4.54 -12.02 13.52
N LEU A 83 -4.48 -10.69 13.34
CA LEU A 83 -4.60 -10.07 12.03
C LEU A 83 -3.48 -10.51 11.09
N TYR A 84 -2.24 -10.53 11.59
CA TYR A 84 -1.11 -11.05 10.83
C TYR A 84 -1.35 -12.51 10.41
N ALA A 85 -1.70 -13.38 11.37
CA ALA A 85 -1.89 -14.81 11.14
C ALA A 85 -2.99 -15.07 10.11
N VAL A 86 -4.18 -14.47 10.28
CA VAL A 86 -5.32 -14.68 9.38
C VAL A 86 -5.05 -14.07 8.00
N SER A 87 -4.46 -12.87 7.92
CA SER A 87 -4.20 -12.24 6.62
C SER A 87 -3.18 -13.03 5.79
N PHE A 88 -2.05 -13.42 6.39
CA PHE A 88 -0.98 -14.11 5.66
C PHE A 88 -1.33 -15.58 5.36
N SER A 89 -2.13 -16.24 6.20
CA SER A 89 -2.61 -17.61 5.92
C SER A 89 -3.81 -17.64 4.98
N GLY A 90 -4.78 -16.74 5.14
CA GLY A 90 -5.96 -16.66 4.28
C GLY A 90 -5.64 -16.19 2.87
N PHE A 91 -4.72 -15.23 2.73
CA PHE A 91 -4.22 -14.78 1.43
C PHE A 91 -2.96 -15.52 0.97
N TYR A 92 -2.73 -16.75 1.44
CA TYR A 92 -1.46 -17.48 1.27
C TYR A 92 -0.87 -17.42 -0.15
N LEU A 93 -1.62 -17.86 -1.16
CA LEU A 93 -1.11 -17.89 -2.53
C LEU A 93 -0.91 -16.47 -3.10
N ALA A 94 -1.74 -15.51 -2.72
CA ALA A 94 -1.56 -14.11 -3.11
C ALA A 94 -0.29 -13.51 -2.49
N MET A 95 -0.04 -13.76 -1.21
CA MET A 95 1.19 -13.35 -0.52
C MET A 95 2.43 -14.04 -1.07
N PHE A 96 2.33 -15.32 -1.45
CA PHE A 96 3.40 -16.04 -2.12
C PHE A 96 3.76 -15.40 -3.47
N ILE A 97 2.75 -15.03 -4.28
CA ILE A 97 2.97 -14.35 -5.57
C ILE A 97 3.61 -12.97 -5.36
N ILE A 98 3.13 -12.19 -4.38
CA ILE A 98 3.76 -10.92 -3.99
C ILE A 98 5.23 -11.14 -3.63
N LEU A 99 5.51 -12.11 -2.75
CA LEU A 99 6.87 -12.42 -2.32
C LEU A 99 7.76 -12.82 -3.51
N ALA A 100 7.28 -13.71 -4.39
CA ALA A 100 8.01 -14.12 -5.57
C ALA A 100 8.35 -12.93 -6.47
N ALA A 101 7.38 -12.04 -6.73
CA ALA A 101 7.60 -10.82 -7.51
C ALA A 101 8.59 -9.86 -6.83
N LEU A 102 8.50 -9.70 -5.51
CA LEU A 102 9.41 -8.86 -4.73
C LEU A 102 10.83 -9.45 -4.60
N ILE A 103 11.02 -10.77 -4.72
CA ILE A 103 12.34 -11.40 -4.81
C ILE A 103 12.98 -11.14 -6.18
N LEU A 104 12.18 -11.19 -7.26
CA LEU A 104 12.69 -10.94 -8.62
C LEU A 104 13.26 -9.54 -8.77
N ARG A 105 12.68 -8.55 -8.09
CA ARG A 105 13.04 -7.12 -8.25
C ARG A 105 14.50 -6.79 -7.83
N PRO A 106 14.97 -7.07 -6.59
CA PRO A 106 16.38 -6.89 -6.19
C PRO A 106 17.38 -7.56 -7.13
N VAL A 107 17.08 -8.80 -7.52
CA VAL A 107 17.94 -9.62 -8.37
C VAL A 107 18.02 -9.00 -9.75
N ALA A 108 16.89 -8.54 -10.30
CA ALA A 108 16.85 -7.89 -11.60
C ALA A 108 17.68 -6.59 -11.61
N PHE A 109 17.59 -5.74 -10.59
CA PHE A 109 18.46 -4.56 -10.48
C PHE A 109 19.95 -4.95 -10.52
N LYS A 110 20.37 -5.90 -9.68
CA LYS A 110 21.80 -6.25 -9.55
C LYS A 110 22.35 -7.01 -10.76
N TYR A 111 21.56 -7.85 -11.42
CA TYR A 111 22.04 -8.79 -12.43
C TYR A 111 21.82 -8.34 -13.87
N ARG A 112 20.87 -7.44 -14.13
CA ARG A 112 20.56 -6.94 -15.49
C ARG A 112 21.80 -6.54 -16.27
N SER A 113 22.67 -5.73 -15.67
CA SER A 113 23.83 -5.14 -16.34
C SER A 113 25.12 -5.96 -16.21
N LYS A 114 25.06 -7.16 -15.62
CA LYS A 114 26.23 -8.05 -15.46
C LYS A 114 26.63 -8.81 -16.73
N ARG A 115 25.75 -8.87 -17.73
CA ARG A 115 26.01 -9.53 -19.01
C ARG A 115 25.56 -8.64 -20.17
N GLU A 116 26.45 -8.46 -21.14
CA GLU A 116 26.19 -7.71 -22.38
C GLU A 116 25.44 -8.56 -23.41
N ASP A 117 24.30 -9.13 -23.03
CA ASP A 117 23.43 -9.92 -23.90
C ASP A 117 22.02 -9.33 -23.93
N HIS A 118 21.47 -9.14 -25.13
CA HIS A 118 20.16 -8.50 -25.30
C HIS A 118 19.02 -9.33 -24.71
N ARG A 119 19.06 -10.67 -24.85
CA ARG A 119 18.02 -11.55 -24.29
C ARG A 119 18.07 -11.55 -22.77
N TRP A 120 19.28 -11.53 -22.20
CA TRP A 120 19.52 -11.38 -20.77
C TRP A 120 18.90 -10.10 -20.21
N ARG A 121 19.28 -8.93 -20.77
CA ARG A 121 18.77 -7.63 -20.31
C ARG A 121 17.25 -7.55 -20.43
N ASN A 122 16.69 -7.95 -21.57
CA ASN A 122 15.24 -7.94 -21.78
C ASN A 122 14.48 -8.86 -20.82
N SER A 123 15.05 -10.02 -20.44
CA SER A 123 14.41 -10.91 -19.46
C SER A 123 14.35 -10.26 -18.07
N TRP A 124 15.41 -9.56 -17.66
CA TRP A 124 15.42 -8.80 -16.40
C TRP A 124 14.54 -7.56 -16.45
N ASP A 125 14.38 -6.91 -17.61
CA ASP A 125 13.43 -5.82 -17.79
C ASP A 125 11.99 -6.27 -17.55
N TRP A 126 11.62 -7.46 -18.06
CA TRP A 126 10.33 -8.07 -17.77
C TRP A 126 10.19 -8.51 -16.30
N ALA A 127 11.28 -8.95 -15.67
CA ALA A 127 11.27 -9.24 -14.24
C ALA A 127 11.04 -7.98 -13.38
N LEU A 128 11.62 -6.84 -13.75
CA LEU A 128 11.34 -5.53 -13.11
C LEU A 128 9.88 -5.09 -13.32
N PHE A 129 9.35 -5.30 -14.53
CA PHE A 129 7.93 -5.06 -14.81
C PHE A 129 7.02 -5.90 -13.92
N VAL A 130 7.24 -7.22 -13.85
CA VAL A 130 6.47 -8.13 -12.99
C VAL A 130 6.62 -7.75 -11.52
N GLY A 131 7.85 -7.45 -11.08
CA GLY A 131 8.17 -7.02 -9.72
C GLY A 131 7.55 -5.69 -9.31
N GLY A 132 7.15 -4.84 -10.26
CA GLY A 132 6.41 -3.61 -10.00
C GLY A 132 4.89 -3.79 -10.13
N ALA A 133 4.43 -4.40 -11.22
CA ALA A 133 3.01 -4.48 -11.55
C ALA A 133 2.23 -5.50 -10.70
N VAL A 134 2.83 -6.66 -10.41
CA VAL A 134 2.13 -7.73 -9.68
C VAL A 134 1.86 -7.36 -8.22
N PRO A 135 2.83 -6.88 -7.42
CA PRO A 135 2.55 -6.45 -6.06
C PRO A 135 1.55 -5.29 -6.02
N ALA A 136 1.72 -4.28 -6.89
CA ALA A 136 0.81 -3.14 -6.99
C ALA A 136 -0.64 -3.56 -7.24
N LEU A 137 -0.86 -4.54 -8.12
CA LEU A 137 -2.19 -5.10 -8.39
C LEU A 137 -2.74 -5.90 -7.21
N ILE A 138 -1.97 -6.87 -6.70
CA ILE A 138 -2.45 -7.81 -5.69
C ILE A 138 -2.73 -7.12 -4.35
N PHE A 139 -1.97 -6.11 -3.95
CA PHE A 139 -2.29 -5.34 -2.75
C PHE A 139 -3.67 -4.69 -2.82
N GLY A 140 -4.05 -4.12 -3.97
CA GLY A 140 -5.39 -3.58 -4.17
C GLY A 140 -6.48 -4.66 -4.17
N VAL A 141 -6.21 -5.83 -4.77
CA VAL A 141 -7.10 -7.00 -4.74
C VAL A 141 -7.33 -7.46 -3.29
N ALA A 142 -6.28 -7.52 -2.48
CA ALA A 142 -6.39 -7.87 -1.07
C ALA A 142 -7.29 -6.89 -0.32
N VAL A 143 -7.06 -5.58 -0.47
CA VAL A 143 -7.91 -4.54 0.14
C VAL A 143 -9.36 -4.63 -0.32
N GLY A 144 -9.61 -4.91 -1.60
CA GLY A 144 -10.97 -5.11 -2.11
C GLY A 144 -11.69 -6.31 -1.48
N ASN A 145 -10.99 -7.42 -1.24
CA ASN A 145 -11.54 -8.56 -0.50
C ASN A 145 -11.78 -8.23 0.96
N VAL A 146 -10.90 -7.44 1.59
CA VAL A 146 -11.08 -6.98 2.97
C VAL A 146 -12.35 -6.14 3.12
N LEU A 147 -12.66 -5.26 2.16
CA LEU A 147 -13.90 -4.46 2.17
C LEU A 147 -15.17 -5.31 2.02
N GLN A 148 -15.11 -6.43 1.31
CA GLN A 148 -16.24 -7.37 1.16
C GLN A 148 -16.38 -8.34 2.32
N GLY A 149 -15.27 -8.61 3.02
CA GLY A 149 -15.14 -9.65 4.03
C GLY A 149 -14.57 -10.95 3.48
N VAL A 150 -13.70 -11.55 4.27
CA VAL A 150 -12.88 -12.71 3.88
C VAL A 150 -13.50 -13.98 4.45
N PRO A 151 -13.54 -15.10 3.71
CA PRO A 151 -14.18 -16.33 4.17
C PRO A 151 -13.28 -17.11 5.16
N PHE A 152 -13.17 -16.62 6.38
CA PHE A 152 -12.48 -17.30 7.48
C PHE A 152 -13.35 -17.39 8.73
N ARG A 153 -13.06 -18.32 9.63
CA ARG A 153 -13.66 -18.38 10.97
C ARG A 153 -12.63 -18.76 12.00
N LEU A 154 -12.89 -18.41 13.25
CA LEU A 154 -12.11 -18.79 14.41
C LEU A 154 -12.82 -19.94 15.12
N THR A 155 -12.06 -20.96 15.53
CA THR A 155 -12.56 -21.96 16.47
C THR A 155 -12.68 -21.36 17.87
N ASP A 156 -13.30 -22.07 18.82
CA ASP A 156 -13.39 -21.65 20.21
C ASP A 156 -12.00 -21.46 20.87
N ASP A 157 -10.98 -22.17 20.36
CA ASP A 157 -9.57 -22.04 20.75
C ASP A 157 -8.82 -20.93 19.96
N LEU A 158 -9.54 -20.08 19.22
CA LEU A 158 -9.01 -19.00 18.38
C LEU A 158 -8.10 -19.47 17.23
N PHE A 159 -8.24 -20.72 16.79
CA PHE A 159 -7.55 -21.20 15.60
C PHE A 159 -8.24 -20.70 14.33
N SER A 160 -7.49 -20.12 13.40
CA SER A 160 -8.03 -19.60 12.15
C SER A 160 -8.21 -20.70 11.10
N LEU A 161 -9.43 -20.85 10.60
CA LEU A 161 -9.80 -21.70 9.47
C LEU A 161 -10.19 -20.82 8.28
N TYR A 162 -9.52 -21.00 7.15
CA TYR A 162 -9.85 -20.31 5.90
C TYR A 162 -10.56 -21.28 4.96
N GLU A 163 -11.77 -20.92 4.51
CA GLU A 163 -12.62 -21.77 3.66
C GLU A 163 -12.75 -21.22 2.22
N GLY A 164 -11.98 -20.18 1.89
CA GLY A 164 -11.92 -19.62 0.55
C GLY A 164 -10.96 -20.34 -0.39
N SER A 165 -10.85 -19.82 -1.61
CA SER A 165 -9.87 -20.26 -2.60
C SER A 165 -9.19 -19.06 -3.25
N PHE A 166 -8.00 -19.27 -3.81
CA PHE A 166 -7.25 -18.21 -4.47
C PHE A 166 -8.02 -17.51 -5.59
N PHE A 167 -8.71 -18.29 -6.44
CA PHE A 167 -9.47 -17.70 -7.56
C PHE A 167 -10.71 -16.93 -7.08
N ALA A 168 -11.26 -17.25 -5.91
CA ALA A 168 -12.35 -16.48 -5.31
C ALA A 168 -11.91 -15.07 -4.88
N LEU A 169 -10.61 -14.87 -4.60
CA LEU A 169 -10.05 -13.55 -4.33
C LEU A 169 -10.06 -12.64 -5.56
N LEU A 170 -10.09 -13.21 -6.77
CA LEU A 170 -10.12 -12.48 -8.04
C LEU A 170 -11.56 -12.12 -8.44
N ASN A 171 -12.36 -11.69 -7.48
CA ASN A 171 -13.74 -11.26 -7.74
C ASN A 171 -13.78 -9.85 -8.40
N PRO A 172 -14.89 -9.48 -9.06
CA PRO A 172 -14.95 -8.25 -9.86
C PRO A 172 -14.63 -6.96 -9.10
N PHE A 173 -15.10 -6.82 -7.86
CA PHE A 173 -14.81 -5.63 -7.05
C PHE A 173 -13.37 -5.60 -6.57
N ALA A 174 -12.82 -6.75 -6.15
CA ALA A 174 -11.42 -6.85 -5.77
C ALA A 174 -10.49 -6.55 -6.96
N LEU A 175 -10.82 -7.02 -8.17
CA LEU A 175 -10.08 -6.68 -9.39
C LEU A 175 -10.16 -5.19 -9.71
N LEU A 176 -11.31 -4.53 -9.49
CA LEU A 176 -11.43 -3.08 -9.61
C LEU A 176 -10.51 -2.36 -8.61
N ALA A 177 -10.50 -2.76 -7.34
CA ALA A 177 -9.62 -2.20 -6.32
C ALA A 177 -8.12 -2.43 -6.68
N GLY A 178 -7.79 -3.61 -7.21
CA GLY A 178 -6.48 -3.91 -7.78
C GLY A 178 -6.10 -2.98 -8.93
N ALA A 179 -7.01 -2.75 -9.88
CA ALA A 179 -6.80 -1.86 -11.00
C ALA A 179 -6.60 -0.40 -10.55
N VAL A 180 -7.35 0.06 -9.56
CA VAL A 180 -7.16 1.38 -8.92
C VAL A 180 -5.76 1.46 -8.32
N SER A 181 -5.35 0.47 -7.53
CA SER A 181 -4.02 0.43 -6.93
C SER A 181 -2.91 0.49 -7.99
N LEU A 182 -2.97 -0.38 -9.00
CA LEU A 182 -1.98 -0.44 -10.08
C LEU A 182 -1.89 0.89 -10.85
N THR A 183 -3.03 1.44 -11.30
CA THR A 183 -3.05 2.67 -12.10
C THR A 183 -2.64 3.90 -11.28
N MET A 184 -3.00 3.95 -9.99
CA MET A 184 -2.57 4.98 -9.07
C MET A 184 -1.04 4.96 -8.89
N LEU A 185 -0.44 3.79 -8.68
CA LEU A 185 1.00 3.65 -8.52
C LEU A 185 1.77 3.89 -9.84
N ILE A 186 1.20 3.52 -10.99
CA ILE A 186 1.74 3.89 -12.31
C ILE A 186 1.78 5.42 -12.47
N ALA A 187 0.72 6.14 -12.12
CA ALA A 187 0.71 7.60 -12.15
C ALA A 187 1.75 8.20 -11.20
N HIS A 188 1.94 7.60 -10.03
CA HIS A 188 2.95 8.01 -9.06
C HIS A 188 4.38 7.79 -9.57
N GLY A 189 4.66 6.63 -10.18
CA GLY A 189 5.94 6.33 -10.82
C GLY A 189 6.23 7.25 -12.01
N ALA A 190 5.22 7.58 -12.83
CA ALA A 190 5.37 8.56 -13.90
C ALA A 190 5.73 9.96 -13.37
N ALA A 191 5.13 10.38 -12.26
CA ALA A 191 5.47 11.64 -11.60
C ALA A 191 6.90 11.62 -11.04
N TRP A 192 7.38 10.49 -10.52
CA TRP A 192 8.78 10.33 -10.10
C TRP A 192 9.75 10.43 -11.27
N VAL A 193 9.49 9.72 -12.38
CA VAL A 193 10.30 9.82 -13.61
C VAL A 193 10.33 11.26 -14.12
N ALA A 194 9.21 11.98 -14.08
CA ALA A 194 9.16 13.39 -14.50
C ALA A 194 10.04 14.32 -13.64
N VAL A 195 10.30 13.97 -12.37
CA VAL A 195 11.19 14.72 -11.48
C VAL A 195 12.65 14.34 -11.68
N LYS A 196 12.93 13.04 -11.90
CA LYS A 196 14.29 12.48 -11.81
C LYS A 196 14.95 12.16 -13.15
N ALA A 197 14.23 12.11 -14.26
CA ALA A 197 14.77 11.80 -15.58
C ALA A 197 14.76 13.03 -16.51
N GLU A 198 15.50 12.92 -17.62
CA GLU A 198 15.51 13.89 -18.72
C GLU A 198 15.27 13.21 -20.08
N GLY A 199 14.94 14.04 -21.07
CA GLY A 199 14.79 13.60 -22.46
C GLY A 199 13.43 12.96 -22.80
N PRO A 200 13.34 12.28 -23.96
CA PRO A 200 12.07 11.82 -24.53
C PRO A 200 11.29 10.80 -23.68
N VAL A 201 11.98 10.12 -22.74
CA VAL A 201 11.34 9.17 -21.82
C VAL A 201 10.37 9.85 -20.85
N VAL A 202 10.65 11.11 -20.48
CA VAL A 202 9.81 11.90 -19.58
C VAL A 202 8.46 12.19 -20.22
N ASP A 203 8.44 12.57 -21.51
CA ASP A 203 7.18 12.86 -22.22
C ASP A 203 6.30 11.62 -22.34
N ARG A 204 6.92 10.45 -22.58
CA ARG A 204 6.20 9.17 -22.59
C ARG A 204 5.70 8.81 -21.19
N ALA A 205 6.53 8.96 -20.15
CA ALA A 205 6.12 8.73 -18.77
C ALA A 205 4.93 9.61 -18.38
N ARG A 206 4.97 10.91 -18.70
CA ARG A 206 3.85 11.84 -18.48
C ARG A 206 2.59 11.37 -19.20
N ARG A 207 2.68 11.01 -20.48
CA ARG A 207 1.52 10.53 -21.24
C ARG A 207 0.88 9.29 -20.60
N PHE A 208 1.67 8.26 -20.29
CA PHE A 208 1.17 7.06 -19.62
C PHE A 208 0.61 7.38 -18.22
N GLY A 209 1.31 8.22 -17.45
CA GLY A 209 0.89 8.66 -16.12
C GLY A 209 -0.41 9.45 -16.13
N THR A 210 -0.65 10.30 -17.12
CA THR A 210 -1.91 11.05 -17.29
C THR A 210 -3.09 10.09 -17.51
N PHE A 211 -2.95 9.11 -18.41
CA PHE A 211 -4.02 8.12 -18.62
C PHE A 211 -4.22 7.22 -17.40
N ALA A 212 -3.13 6.80 -16.74
CA ALA A 212 -3.21 6.01 -15.52
C ALA A 212 -3.88 6.78 -14.38
N GLY A 213 -3.58 8.07 -14.20
CA GLY A 213 -4.23 8.93 -13.21
C GLY A 213 -5.73 9.10 -13.46
N LEU A 214 -6.14 9.24 -14.73
CA LEU A 214 -7.56 9.28 -15.09
C LEU A 214 -8.26 7.94 -14.81
N ALA A 215 -7.61 6.82 -15.15
CA ALA A 215 -8.12 5.48 -14.87
C ALA A 215 -8.24 5.21 -13.36
N ALA A 216 -7.26 5.63 -12.56
CA ALA A 216 -7.28 5.52 -11.11
C ALA A 216 -8.44 6.33 -10.51
N MET A 217 -8.64 7.58 -10.96
CA MET A 217 -9.72 8.44 -10.50
C MET A 217 -11.10 7.87 -10.86
N ALA A 218 -11.28 7.42 -12.11
CA ALA A 218 -12.54 6.82 -12.55
C ALA A 218 -12.83 5.50 -11.83
N GLY A 219 -11.81 4.65 -11.68
CA GLY A 219 -11.91 3.39 -10.95
C GLY A 219 -12.21 3.60 -9.48
N TYR A 220 -11.61 4.62 -8.85
CA TYR A 220 -11.88 4.97 -7.45
C TYR A 220 -13.30 5.48 -7.24
N ALA A 221 -13.81 6.33 -8.14
CA ALA A 221 -15.22 6.75 -8.14
C ALA A 221 -16.17 5.57 -8.31
N LEU A 222 -15.87 4.67 -9.25
CA LEU A 222 -16.65 3.47 -9.48
C LEU A 222 -16.62 2.53 -8.27
N ALA A 223 -15.47 2.35 -7.63
CA ALA A 223 -15.32 1.53 -6.43
C ALA A 223 -16.12 2.12 -5.26
N GLY A 224 -16.07 3.44 -5.06
CA GLY A 224 -16.87 4.13 -4.05
C GLY A 224 -18.39 3.99 -4.30
N LEU A 225 -18.82 4.12 -5.56
CA LEU A 225 -20.23 3.92 -5.93
C LEU A 225 -20.65 2.46 -5.71
N TRP A 226 -19.83 1.49 -6.10
CA TRP A 226 -20.12 0.07 -5.90
C TRP A 226 -20.18 -0.26 -4.41
N LEU A 227 -19.26 0.28 -3.60
CA LEU A 227 -19.29 0.15 -2.15
C LEU A 227 -20.60 0.71 -1.55
N ALA A 228 -21.14 1.79 -2.13
CA ALA A 228 -22.38 2.41 -1.67
C ALA A 228 -23.62 1.55 -1.90
N VAL A 229 -23.69 0.86 -3.05
CA VAL A 229 -24.94 0.22 -3.54
C VAL A 229 -24.91 -1.31 -3.57
N GLY A 230 -23.72 -1.93 -3.53
CA GLY A 230 -23.56 -3.35 -3.83
C GLY A 230 -22.66 -4.14 -2.89
N ILE A 231 -22.17 -3.52 -1.80
CA ILE A 231 -21.38 -4.21 -0.77
C ILE A 231 -21.96 -3.89 0.59
N ASP A 232 -22.34 -4.94 1.32
CA ASP A 232 -22.82 -4.83 2.69
C ASP A 232 -21.68 -4.40 3.61
N GLY A 233 -22.01 -3.53 4.56
CA GLY A 233 -21.13 -3.18 5.66
C GLY A 233 -21.13 -4.24 6.77
N TYR A 234 -20.29 -3.99 7.77
CA TYR A 234 -20.26 -4.76 9.02
C TYR A 234 -20.46 -3.80 10.18
N THR A 235 -21.26 -4.20 11.16
CA THR A 235 -21.58 -3.40 12.33
C THR A 235 -21.44 -4.25 13.61
N MET A 236 -21.00 -3.61 14.69
CA MET A 236 -20.97 -4.24 16.01
C MET A 236 -22.36 -4.06 16.64
N THR A 237 -22.99 -5.17 17.02
CA THR A 237 -24.34 -5.17 17.62
C THR A 237 -24.30 -5.01 19.13
N THR A 238 -23.17 -5.37 19.75
CA THR A 238 -22.87 -5.17 21.17
C THR A 238 -21.90 -4.00 21.36
N GLU A 239 -21.98 -3.34 22.52
CA GLU A 239 -21.00 -2.31 22.88
C GLU A 239 -19.59 -2.91 22.97
N ALA A 240 -18.62 -2.27 22.30
CA ALA A 240 -17.26 -2.77 22.23
C ALA A 240 -16.56 -2.65 23.59
N VAL A 241 -16.01 -3.76 24.10
CA VAL A 241 -15.22 -3.74 25.34
C VAL A 241 -13.79 -3.24 25.03
N VAL A 242 -13.64 -1.92 24.91
CA VAL A 242 -12.41 -1.27 24.41
C VAL A 242 -11.16 -1.48 25.27
N ASN A 243 -11.34 -1.79 26.55
CA ASN A 243 -10.26 -2.09 27.51
C ASN A 243 -10.21 -3.56 27.94
N GLY A 244 -11.01 -4.42 27.29
CA GLY A 244 -11.09 -5.85 27.60
C GLY A 244 -9.94 -6.67 27.02
N PRO A 245 -9.84 -7.95 27.40
CA PRO A 245 -8.89 -8.87 26.79
C PRO A 245 -9.13 -8.98 25.28
N SER A 246 -8.06 -9.20 24.52
CA SER A 246 -8.16 -9.39 23.07
C SER A 246 -8.76 -10.77 22.75
N ASN A 247 -10.07 -10.79 22.49
CA ASN A 247 -10.78 -11.97 22.02
C ASN A 247 -11.91 -11.57 21.04
N PRO A 248 -11.77 -11.85 19.74
CA PRO A 248 -12.78 -11.53 18.72
C PRO A 248 -14.16 -12.15 18.99
N LEU A 249 -14.19 -13.34 19.61
CA LEU A 249 -15.44 -14.07 19.87
C LEU A 249 -16.31 -13.45 20.98
N LEU A 250 -15.82 -12.41 21.67
CA LEU A 250 -16.60 -11.69 22.69
C LEU A 250 -17.52 -10.61 22.10
N THR A 251 -17.30 -10.21 20.84
CA THR A 251 -18.12 -9.18 20.18
C THR A 251 -19.09 -9.82 19.21
N GLU A 252 -20.36 -9.43 19.29
CA GLU A 252 -21.34 -9.80 18.26
C GLU A 252 -21.31 -8.81 17.10
N VAL A 253 -21.04 -9.33 15.91
CA VAL A 253 -20.97 -8.56 14.66
C VAL A 253 -22.05 -9.05 13.72
N ALA A 254 -22.72 -8.11 13.05
CA ALA A 254 -23.67 -8.39 11.99
C ALA A 254 -23.13 -7.87 10.65
N ARG A 255 -23.40 -8.63 9.58
CA ARG A 255 -23.14 -8.20 8.20
C ARG A 255 -24.42 -7.55 7.67
N GLU A 256 -24.58 -6.26 7.95
CA GLU A 256 -25.74 -5.49 7.56
C GLU A 256 -25.39 -4.01 7.36
N GLY A 257 -26.24 -3.32 6.60
CA GLY A 257 -26.09 -1.89 6.32
C GLY A 257 -25.01 -1.59 5.27
N SER A 258 -24.50 -0.36 5.30
CA SER A 258 -23.49 0.12 4.35
C SER A 258 -22.29 0.68 5.11
N TRP A 259 -21.10 0.43 4.59
CA TRP A 259 -19.88 1.11 5.01
C TRP A 259 -20.00 2.63 5.03
N LEU A 260 -20.85 3.21 4.17
CA LEU A 260 -21.06 4.66 4.12
C LEU A 260 -21.78 5.24 5.35
N ALA A 261 -22.41 4.41 6.18
CA ALA A 261 -22.93 4.85 7.46
C ALA A 261 -21.85 5.49 8.36
N ALA A 262 -20.58 5.11 8.16
CA ALA A 262 -19.44 5.72 8.85
C ALA A 262 -19.35 7.24 8.62
N TYR A 263 -19.74 7.75 7.45
CA TYR A 263 -19.71 9.19 7.16
C TYR A 263 -20.82 9.96 7.87
N ALA A 264 -21.97 9.32 8.15
CA ALA A 264 -23.01 9.93 8.97
C ALA A 264 -22.59 10.00 10.44
N ALA A 265 -21.97 8.93 10.94
CA ALA A 265 -21.48 8.86 12.33
C ALA A 265 -20.25 9.75 12.57
N ARG A 266 -19.35 9.86 11.57
CA ARG A 266 -18.09 10.61 11.65
C ARG A 266 -17.91 11.49 10.41
N PRO A 267 -18.62 12.63 10.28
CA PRO A 267 -18.59 13.46 9.08
C PRO A 267 -17.20 13.92 8.65
N TRP A 268 -16.28 14.10 9.60
CA TRP A 268 -14.91 14.55 9.32
C TRP A 268 -14.11 13.58 8.44
N ILE A 269 -14.46 12.29 8.37
CA ILE A 269 -13.74 11.30 7.55
C ILE A 269 -13.91 11.55 6.04
N VAL A 270 -14.83 12.44 5.64
CA VAL A 270 -14.98 12.93 4.26
C VAL A 270 -13.71 13.57 3.71
N ILE A 271 -12.82 14.04 4.59
CA ILE A 271 -11.53 14.61 4.19
C ILE A 271 -10.70 13.60 3.38
N ALA A 272 -10.78 12.31 3.69
CA ALA A 272 -9.97 11.29 3.02
C ALA A 272 -10.37 11.08 1.55
N PRO A 273 -11.65 10.83 1.19
CA PRO A 273 -12.02 10.70 -0.22
C PRO A 273 -11.88 12.03 -0.97
N VAL A 274 -12.10 13.18 -0.31
CA VAL A 274 -11.84 14.50 -0.90
C VAL A 274 -10.36 14.67 -1.23
N MET A 275 -9.45 14.32 -0.32
CA MET A 275 -8.00 14.30 -0.58
C MET A 275 -7.64 13.34 -1.72
N GLY A 276 -8.29 12.17 -1.77
CA GLY A 276 -8.10 11.19 -2.84
C GLY A 276 -8.44 11.76 -4.21
N PHE A 277 -9.66 12.27 -4.38
CA PHE A 277 -10.11 12.87 -5.64
C PHE A 277 -9.34 14.14 -6.00
N ALA A 278 -9.14 15.06 -5.05
CA ALA A 278 -8.41 16.30 -5.29
C ALA A 278 -6.95 16.01 -5.66
N GLY A 279 -6.28 15.12 -4.92
CA GLY A 279 -4.90 14.72 -5.18
C GLY A 279 -4.73 14.05 -6.55
N MET A 280 -5.58 13.09 -6.90
CA MET A 280 -5.54 12.45 -8.23
C MET A 280 -5.85 13.43 -9.37
N THR A 281 -6.83 14.32 -9.20
CA THR A 281 -7.17 15.35 -10.20
C THR A 281 -6.01 16.30 -10.42
N LEU A 282 -5.41 16.81 -9.33
CA LEU A 282 -4.29 17.74 -9.41
C LEU A 282 -3.03 17.05 -9.96
N ALA A 283 -2.80 15.78 -9.63
CA ALA A 283 -1.70 14.99 -10.21
C ALA A 283 -1.88 14.80 -11.72
N TYR A 284 -3.09 14.44 -12.15
CA TYR A 284 -3.46 14.34 -13.56
C TYR A 284 -3.21 15.66 -14.32
N LEU A 285 -3.73 16.77 -13.80
CA LEU A 285 -3.56 18.09 -14.41
C LEU A 285 -2.09 18.52 -14.44
N SER A 286 -1.34 18.22 -13.39
CA SER A 286 0.09 18.53 -13.31
C SER A 286 0.88 17.74 -14.34
N LEU A 287 0.68 16.41 -14.44
CA LEU A 287 1.33 15.58 -15.46
C LEU A 287 0.98 16.04 -16.88
N TRP A 288 -0.28 16.39 -17.12
CA TRP A 288 -0.75 16.89 -18.42
C TRP A 288 -0.11 18.24 -18.80
N ARG A 289 0.10 19.13 -17.82
CA ARG A 289 0.75 20.44 -18.03
C ARG A 289 2.28 20.39 -17.99
N GLY A 290 2.87 19.20 -17.83
CA GLY A 290 4.33 19.04 -17.73
C GLY A 290 4.93 19.46 -16.38
N GLY A 291 4.13 19.49 -15.31
CA GLY A 291 4.61 19.70 -13.95
C GLY A 291 5.45 18.52 -13.45
N GLU A 292 6.50 18.82 -12.69
CA GLU A 292 7.43 17.83 -12.13
C GLU A 292 7.10 17.59 -10.65
N VAL A 293 7.70 18.36 -9.74
CA VAL A 293 7.55 18.18 -8.29
C VAL A 293 6.09 18.28 -7.85
N SER A 294 5.31 19.17 -8.45
CA SER A 294 3.88 19.30 -8.16
C SER A 294 3.11 18.02 -8.50
N ALA A 295 3.41 17.34 -9.62
CA ALA A 295 2.77 16.07 -9.95
C ALA A 295 3.06 15.01 -8.89
N LEU A 296 4.31 14.97 -8.40
CA LEU A 296 4.70 14.05 -7.34
C LEU A 296 3.96 14.36 -6.04
N LEU A 297 3.93 15.62 -5.58
CA LEU A 297 3.24 16.00 -4.34
C LEU A 297 1.73 15.73 -4.39
N PHE A 298 1.07 16.05 -5.51
CA PHE A 298 -0.36 15.79 -5.66
C PHE A 298 -0.68 14.30 -5.75
N SER A 299 0.17 13.50 -6.40
CA SER A 299 -0.02 12.04 -6.40
C SER A 299 0.13 11.44 -5.01
N LYS A 300 1.04 11.96 -4.18
CA LYS A 300 1.15 11.59 -2.75
C LYS A 300 -0.12 11.92 -1.98
N LEU A 301 -0.68 13.13 -2.18
CA LEU A 301 -1.95 13.53 -1.58
C LEU A 301 -3.10 12.57 -1.98
N GLY A 302 -3.15 12.18 -3.25
CA GLY A 302 -4.14 11.23 -3.77
C GLY A 302 -4.02 9.85 -3.13
N ILE A 303 -2.81 9.29 -3.08
CA ILE A 303 -2.53 8.00 -2.44
C ILE A 303 -2.91 8.02 -0.96
N THR A 304 -2.49 9.05 -0.23
CA THR A 304 -2.87 9.23 1.18
C THR A 304 -4.39 9.24 1.34
N GLY A 305 -5.11 10.02 0.53
CA GLY A 305 -6.56 10.09 0.60
C GLY A 305 -7.25 8.75 0.30
N VAL A 306 -6.82 8.04 -0.75
CA VAL A 306 -7.39 6.73 -1.13
C VAL A 306 -7.19 5.69 -0.02
N ILE A 307 -5.98 5.56 0.51
CA ILE A 307 -5.68 4.57 1.56
C ILE A 307 -6.37 4.96 2.89
N SER A 308 -6.33 6.23 3.27
CA SER A 308 -7.03 6.71 4.47
C SER A 308 -8.54 6.50 4.38
N SER A 309 -9.14 6.59 3.19
CA SER A 309 -10.58 6.39 3.00
C SER A 309 -11.01 4.97 3.38
N VAL A 310 -10.22 3.95 3.01
CA VAL A 310 -10.49 2.56 3.39
C VAL A 310 -10.44 2.41 4.90
N GLY A 311 -9.34 2.82 5.54
CA GLY A 311 -9.15 2.67 6.98
C GLY A 311 -10.21 3.39 7.81
N LEU A 312 -10.50 4.65 7.48
CA LEU A 312 -11.47 5.47 8.23
C LEU A 312 -12.91 4.99 8.08
N THR A 313 -13.24 4.44 6.91
CA THR A 313 -14.57 3.88 6.63
C THR A 313 -14.76 2.57 7.37
N MET A 314 -13.74 1.70 7.36
CA MET A 314 -13.81 0.39 8.01
C MET A 314 -13.73 0.46 9.53
N PHE A 315 -13.14 1.51 10.11
CA PHE A 315 -12.96 1.62 11.55
C PHE A 315 -14.28 1.38 12.34
N PRO A 316 -14.30 0.45 13.32
CA PRO A 316 -13.14 -0.19 13.96
C PRO A 316 -12.72 -1.55 13.39
N PHE A 317 -13.31 -2.03 12.30
CA PHE A 317 -12.92 -3.29 11.65
C PHE A 317 -11.57 -3.15 10.97
N ILE A 318 -10.76 -4.21 11.05
CA ILE A 318 -9.51 -4.35 10.29
C ILE A 318 -9.64 -5.49 9.28
N LEU A 319 -10.25 -6.62 9.68
CA LEU A 319 -10.47 -7.76 8.80
C LEU A 319 -11.82 -8.44 9.11
N PRO A 320 -12.89 -8.12 8.37
CA PRO A 320 -14.20 -8.74 8.58
C PRO A 320 -14.25 -10.15 8.00
N SER A 321 -14.99 -11.03 8.66
CA SER A 321 -15.30 -12.38 8.16
C SER A 321 -16.65 -12.43 7.47
N SER A 322 -16.69 -12.99 6.26
CA SER A 322 -17.93 -13.13 5.49
C SER A 322 -18.72 -14.41 5.79
N ILE A 323 -18.09 -15.44 6.36
CA ILE A 323 -18.74 -16.73 6.68
C ILE A 323 -19.15 -16.85 8.15
N ASP A 324 -18.46 -16.16 9.05
CA ASP A 324 -18.81 -16.08 10.47
C ASP A 324 -18.48 -14.67 10.96
N PRO A 325 -19.42 -13.71 10.87
CA PRO A 325 -19.19 -12.32 11.24
C PRO A 325 -18.59 -12.13 12.64
N ARG A 326 -18.88 -13.02 13.60
CA ARG A 326 -18.31 -13.00 14.98
C ARG A 326 -16.80 -13.22 15.02
N SER A 327 -16.23 -13.84 13.98
CA SER A 327 -14.79 -14.03 13.82
C SER A 327 -14.07 -12.78 13.27
N SER A 328 -14.80 -11.70 12.99
CA SER A 328 -14.22 -10.46 12.45
C SER A 328 -13.21 -9.85 13.42
N LEU A 329 -12.08 -9.39 12.88
CA LEU A 329 -11.03 -8.76 13.67
C LEU A 329 -11.21 -7.25 13.69
N THR A 330 -11.26 -6.69 14.90
CA THR A 330 -11.38 -5.24 15.13
C THR A 330 -10.17 -4.71 15.88
N VAL A 331 -10.05 -3.38 15.93
CA VAL A 331 -9.03 -2.69 16.73
C VAL A 331 -9.10 -3.07 18.21
N TRP A 332 -10.27 -3.45 18.71
CA TRP A 332 -10.54 -3.67 20.12
C TRP A 332 -10.32 -5.09 20.60
N ASP A 333 -10.32 -6.08 19.70
CA ASP A 333 -10.34 -7.50 20.08
C ASP A 333 -9.15 -8.31 19.56
N SER A 334 -8.35 -7.75 18.65
CA SER A 334 -7.28 -8.47 17.96
C SER A 334 -5.89 -7.91 18.23
N SER A 335 -5.73 -7.03 19.22
CA SER A 335 -4.44 -6.41 19.54
C SER A 335 -3.57 -7.25 20.47
N SER A 336 -2.28 -6.94 20.53
CA SER A 336 -1.37 -7.42 21.57
C SER A 336 -1.73 -6.87 22.96
N SER A 337 -1.07 -7.41 23.99
CA SER A 337 -1.22 -6.97 25.38
C SER A 337 -0.83 -5.50 25.59
N HIS A 338 -1.36 -4.89 26.65
CA HIS A 338 -1.06 -3.52 27.04
C HIS A 338 0.45 -3.27 27.12
N LEU A 339 1.19 -4.10 27.88
CA LEU A 339 2.64 -3.97 28.03
C LEU A 339 3.37 -4.01 26.68
N THR A 340 2.99 -4.92 25.78
CA THR A 340 3.60 -5.04 24.45
C THR A 340 3.40 -3.77 23.63
N LEU A 341 2.17 -3.28 23.54
CA LEU A 341 1.85 -2.06 22.78
C LEU A 341 2.59 -0.84 23.33
N PHE A 342 2.69 -0.72 24.66
CA PHE A 342 3.40 0.37 25.31
C PHE A 342 4.92 0.34 25.04
N VAL A 343 5.57 -0.82 25.22
CA VAL A 343 7.02 -0.97 24.98
C VAL A 343 7.36 -0.67 23.52
N MET A 344 6.58 -1.20 22.59
CA MET A 344 6.77 -0.95 21.18
C MET A 344 6.52 0.51 20.78
N LEU A 345 5.58 1.19 21.45
CA LEU A 345 5.33 2.61 21.22
C LEU A 345 6.55 3.42 21.64
N GLY A 346 7.14 3.10 22.78
CA GLY A 346 8.41 3.69 23.22
C GLY A 346 9.53 3.54 22.18
N ALA A 347 9.68 2.35 21.61
CA ALA A 347 10.64 2.13 20.53
C ALA A 347 10.30 2.95 19.27
N THR A 348 9.03 3.01 18.90
CA THR A 348 8.56 3.75 17.71
C THR A 348 8.80 5.25 17.84
N VAL A 349 8.56 5.85 19.01
CA VAL A 349 8.80 7.27 19.27
C VAL A 349 10.28 7.64 19.13
N ILE A 350 11.19 6.70 19.38
CA ILE A 350 12.64 6.91 19.22
C ILE A 350 13.09 6.66 17.78
N PHE A 351 12.78 5.48 17.25
CA PHE A 351 13.34 5.04 15.97
C PHE A 351 12.63 5.66 14.76
N MET A 352 11.32 5.89 14.80
CA MET A 352 10.59 6.41 13.65
C MET A 352 11.07 7.83 13.25
N PRO A 353 11.24 8.80 14.16
CA PRO A 353 11.79 10.10 13.79
C PRO A 353 13.22 10.02 13.25
N LEU A 354 14.07 9.17 13.85
CA LEU A 354 15.43 8.95 13.36
C LEU A 354 15.41 8.38 11.92
N ILE A 355 14.53 7.42 11.66
CA ILE A 355 14.35 6.83 10.33
C ILE A 355 13.94 7.90 9.30
N LEU A 356 12.95 8.72 9.64
CA LEU A 356 12.50 9.80 8.77
C LEU A 356 13.59 10.85 8.52
N LEU A 357 14.36 11.21 9.55
CA LEU A 357 15.45 12.20 9.45
C LEU A 357 16.57 11.73 8.53
N TYR A 358 17.10 10.53 8.74
CA TYR A 358 18.19 10.04 7.88
C TYR A 358 17.66 9.76 6.47
N THR A 359 16.42 9.28 6.32
CA THR A 359 15.82 9.06 5.00
C THR A 359 15.70 10.38 4.25
N ALA A 360 15.18 11.44 4.89
CA ALA A 360 15.11 12.77 4.30
C ALA A 360 16.50 13.30 3.91
N TRP A 361 17.52 13.04 4.74
CA TRP A 361 18.91 13.38 4.42
C TRP A 361 19.42 12.62 3.19
N VAL A 362 19.17 11.31 3.07
CA VAL A 362 19.52 10.49 1.89
C VAL A 362 18.87 11.06 0.62
N TYR A 363 17.57 11.36 0.65
CA TYR A 363 16.87 11.97 -0.50
C TYR A 363 17.42 13.35 -0.87
N LYS A 364 17.85 14.14 0.13
CA LYS A 364 18.48 15.45 -0.10
C LYS A 364 19.86 15.30 -0.75
N VAL A 365 20.68 14.34 -0.29
CA VAL A 365 22.02 14.09 -0.84
C VAL A 365 21.93 13.57 -2.29
N LEU A 366 20.95 12.72 -2.57
CA LEU A 366 20.72 12.12 -3.89
C LEU A 366 19.80 12.97 -4.78
N TRP A 367 19.59 14.23 -4.44
CA TRP A 367 18.74 15.14 -5.21
C TRP A 367 19.44 15.55 -6.51
N GLY A 368 18.67 15.61 -7.61
CA GLY A 368 19.20 15.87 -8.95
C GLY A 368 18.55 14.97 -10.00
N LYS A 369 18.67 15.33 -11.28
CA LYS A 369 18.19 14.50 -12.39
C LYS A 369 19.29 13.53 -12.81
N VAL A 370 18.88 12.35 -13.27
CA VAL A 370 19.75 11.35 -13.90
C VAL A 370 19.77 11.67 -15.39
N THR A 371 20.96 11.93 -15.92
CA THR A 371 21.16 12.29 -17.33
C THR A 371 21.74 11.12 -18.12
N MET A 372 21.65 11.18 -19.45
CA MET A 372 22.27 10.15 -20.31
C MET A 372 23.79 10.16 -20.18
N ASP A 373 24.40 11.35 -20.12
CA ASP A 373 25.85 11.52 -20.06
C ASP A 373 26.45 10.78 -18.86
N GLU A 374 25.84 10.92 -17.68
CA GLU A 374 26.23 10.22 -16.44
C GLU A 374 26.23 8.69 -16.59
N ILE A 375 25.28 8.13 -17.34
CA ILE A 375 25.13 6.68 -17.53
C ILE A 375 26.18 6.16 -18.52
N THR A 376 26.49 6.93 -19.55
CA THR A 376 27.56 6.62 -20.51
C THR A 376 28.94 6.67 -19.86
N GLU A 377 29.19 7.66 -19.00
CA GLU A 377 30.46 7.79 -18.27
C GLU A 377 30.63 6.69 -17.21
N ASN A 378 29.56 6.34 -16.50
CA ASN A 378 29.60 5.33 -15.44
C ASN A 378 28.99 4.00 -15.88
N LYS A 379 29.77 3.20 -16.62
CA LYS A 379 29.38 1.85 -17.07
C LYS A 379 28.97 0.89 -15.94
N ASN A 380 29.37 1.17 -14.70
CA ASN A 380 29.05 0.37 -13.51
C ASN A 380 27.81 0.86 -12.74
N ALA A 381 27.26 2.04 -13.07
CA ALA A 381 25.91 2.41 -12.65
C ALA A 381 24.91 1.43 -13.30
N TYR A 382 23.78 1.18 -12.62
CA TYR A 382 22.85 0.08 -12.98
C TYR A 382 22.44 0.05 -14.46
#